data_AF-A0A521R4T0-F1
#
_entry.id   AF-A0A521R4T0-F1
#
_cell.length_a   1.000
_cell.length_b   1.000
_cell.length_c   1.000
_cell.angle_alpha   90.00
_cell.angle_beta   90.00
_cell.angle_gamma   90.00
#
_symmetry.space_group_name_H-M   'P 1'
#
loop_
_entity.id
_entity.type
_entity.pdbx_description
1 polymer ?
#
loop_
_entity_poly.entity_id
_entity_poly.type
_entity_poly.pdbx_seq_one_letter_code
_entity_poly.pdbx_strand_id
1 'polypeptide(L)'
;MQVRDVLKEDEATLREIIRTVDKKLDYTLRDGAEGGEQNFMLHLVMQRREGDVTLSIDDLKAAKNDLVRRNEIRQKIKRLRDHMVGDAHLLKDVLGTKAARILQHSSKPEEPFQRQGFRRSPRR
;
A
#
# COMPACT_ATOMS: atom_id res chain seq x y z
N MET A 1 5.73 -32.99 6.65
CA MET A 1 6.30 -32.31 5.47
C MET A 1 6.67 -30.91 5.88
N GLN A 2 7.92 -30.49 5.65
CA GLN A 2 8.39 -29.17 6.08
C GLN A 2 7.75 -28.08 5.19
N VAL A 3 7.33 -26.98 5.82
CA VAL A 3 6.73 -25.79 5.15
C VAL A 3 7.59 -25.31 3.98
N ARG A 4 8.92 -25.41 4.11
CA ARG A 4 9.88 -25.05 3.07
C ARG A 4 9.77 -25.85 1.78
N ASP A 5 9.43 -27.14 1.83
CA ASP A 5 9.33 -27.97 0.62
C ASP A 5 8.05 -27.67 -0.16
N VAL A 6 6.94 -27.43 0.54
CA VAL A 6 5.67 -27.01 -0.05
C VAL A 6 5.81 -25.64 -0.71
N LEU A 7 6.51 -24.72 -0.03
CA LEU A 7 6.74 -23.39 -0.57
C LEU A 7 7.58 -23.40 -1.84
N LYS A 8 8.53 -24.32 -2.03
CA LYS A 8 9.33 -24.40 -3.27
C LYS A 8 8.47 -24.74 -4.51
N GLU A 9 7.51 -25.65 -4.36
CA GLU A 9 6.60 -26.02 -5.46
C GLU A 9 5.58 -24.91 -5.76
N ASP A 10 5.19 -24.15 -4.75
CA ASP A 10 4.24 -23.04 -4.86
C ASP A 10 4.94 -21.69 -5.14
N GLU A 11 6.28 -21.63 -5.04
CA GLU A 11 7.07 -20.40 -5.15
C GLU A 11 6.91 -19.74 -6.52
N ALA A 12 6.86 -20.55 -7.59
CA ALA A 12 6.67 -20.04 -8.94
C ALA A 12 5.34 -19.28 -9.08
N THR A 13 4.28 -19.81 -8.46
CA THR A 13 2.94 -19.19 -8.46
C THR A 13 2.95 -17.92 -7.63
N LEU A 14 3.54 -17.97 -6.43
CA LEU A 14 3.69 -16.81 -5.56
C LEU A 14 4.47 -15.68 -6.26
N ARG A 15 5.59 -16.02 -6.91
CA ARG A 15 6.43 -15.07 -7.65
C ARG A 15 5.66 -14.43 -8.80
N GLU A 16 4.85 -15.20 -9.52
CA GLU A 16 4.01 -14.67 -10.59
C GLU A 16 2.96 -13.69 -10.04
N ILE A 17 2.30 -14.04 -8.93
CA ILE A 17 1.35 -13.15 -8.24
C ILE A 17 2.04 -11.85 -7.80
N ILE A 18 3.19 -11.93 -7.11
CA ILE A 18 3.94 -10.75 -6.65
C ILE A 18 4.31 -9.85 -7.85
N ARG A 19 4.81 -10.44 -8.95
CA ARG A 19 5.16 -9.71 -10.18
C ARG A 19 3.97 -9.03 -10.85
N THR A 20 2.75 -9.55 -10.68
CA THR A 20 1.53 -8.88 -11.18
C THR A 20 1.16 -7.64 -10.36
N VAL A 21 1.62 -7.56 -9.11
CA VAL A 21 1.41 -6.38 -8.24
C VAL A 21 2.46 -5.32 -8.52
N ASP A 22 3.74 -5.70 -8.44
CA ASP A 22 4.87 -4.82 -8.73
C ASP A 22 6.10 -5.64 -9.10
N LYS A 23 6.81 -5.22 -10.15
CA LYS A 23 8.04 -5.87 -10.62
C LYS A 23 9.27 -5.51 -9.77
N LYS A 24 9.18 -4.46 -8.93
CA LYS A 24 10.26 -3.94 -8.09
C LYS A 24 10.16 -4.40 -6.63
N LEU A 25 9.22 -5.29 -6.32
CA LEU A 25 9.10 -5.90 -4.99
C LEU A 25 10.08 -7.05 -4.89
N ASP A 26 11.04 -6.90 -3.99
CA ASP A 26 11.84 -8.02 -3.49
C ASP A 26 11.05 -8.71 -2.37
N TYR A 27 11.17 -10.03 -2.25
CA TYR A 27 10.44 -10.80 -1.24
C TYR A 27 11.35 -11.82 -0.57
N THR A 28 11.12 -12.04 0.73
CA THR A 28 11.75 -13.11 1.51
C THR A 28 10.68 -13.85 2.29
N LEU A 29 10.82 -15.17 2.37
CA LEU A 29 9.88 -16.04 3.07
C LEU A 29 10.44 -16.33 4.47
N ARG A 30 9.63 -16.13 5.50
CA ARG A 30 9.93 -16.51 6.88
C ARG A 30 8.91 -17.54 7.35
N ASP A 31 9.41 -18.60 7.98
CA ASP A 31 8.57 -19.64 8.57
C ASP A 31 7.80 -19.02 9.75
N GLY A 32 6.50 -18.84 9.60
CA GLY A 32 5.60 -18.33 10.63
C GLY A 32 5.14 -19.45 11.56
N ALA A 33 6.09 -20.14 12.19
CA ALA A 33 5.80 -21.30 13.02
C ALA A 33 5.47 -20.89 14.46
N GLU A 34 4.33 -20.24 14.67
CA GLU A 34 3.70 -20.17 16.00
C GLU A 34 2.22 -20.55 15.89
N GLY A 35 1.95 -21.84 16.14
CA GLY A 35 0.62 -22.34 16.48
C GLY A 35 -0.21 -22.86 15.31
N GLY A 36 -0.11 -24.17 15.05
CA GLY A 36 -1.16 -25.05 14.48
C GLY A 36 -1.65 -24.80 13.04
N GLU A 37 -1.68 -23.56 12.59
CA GLU A 37 -2.12 -23.14 11.27
C GLU A 37 -0.90 -23.02 10.35
N GLN A 38 -0.98 -23.65 9.18
CA GLN A 38 0.07 -23.64 8.16
C GLN A 38 0.16 -22.25 7.51
N ASN A 39 0.64 -21.26 8.26
CA ASN A 39 0.82 -19.89 7.84
C ASN A 39 2.31 -19.60 7.61
N PHE A 40 2.61 -18.76 6.63
CA PHE A 40 3.96 -18.27 6.35
C PHE A 40 3.96 -16.75 6.33
N MET A 41 5.08 -16.15 6.73
CA MET A 41 5.27 -14.71 6.69
C MET A 41 6.03 -14.34 5.42
N LEU A 42 5.45 -13.48 4.61
CA LEU A 42 6.07 -12.91 3.42
C LEU A 42 6.58 -11.51 3.77
N HIS A 43 7.89 -11.37 3.84
CA HIS A 43 8.55 -10.09 4.06
C HIS A 43 8.86 -9.46 2.71
N LEU A 44 8.20 -8.35 2.40
CA LEU A 44 8.30 -7.60 1.15
C LEU A 44 9.21 -6.39 1.34
N VAL A 45 10.13 -6.18 0.40
CA VAL A 45 11.07 -5.06 0.39
C VAL A 45 10.90 -4.28 -0.91
N MET A 46 10.79 -2.96 -0.81
CA MET A 46 10.69 -2.06 -1.94
C MET A 46 11.51 -0.80 -1.69
N GLN A 47 12.61 -0.62 -2.42
CA GLN A 47 13.42 0.61 -2.44
C GLN A 47 13.65 1.24 -1.05
N ARG A 48 14.17 0.45 -0.10
CA ARG A 48 14.45 0.80 1.32
C ARG A 48 13.23 0.82 2.27
N ARG A 49 12.12 0.22 1.87
CA ARG A 49 10.95 0.02 2.72
C ARG A 49 10.69 -1.46 2.86
N GLU A 50 10.27 -1.86 4.05
CA GLU A 50 10.02 -3.25 4.38
C GLU A 50 8.62 -3.37 4.95
N GLY A 51 7.95 -4.49 4.70
CA GLY A 51 6.62 -4.77 5.20
C GLY A 51 6.37 -6.28 5.26
N ASP A 52 5.75 -6.72 6.34
CA ASP A 52 5.46 -8.13 6.57
C ASP A 52 3.98 -8.41 6.30
N VAL A 53 3.69 -9.52 5.61
CA VAL A 53 2.32 -10.03 5.44
C VAL A 53 2.26 -11.52 5.72
N THR A 54 1.34 -11.92 6.59
CA THR A 54 1.07 -13.33 6.87
C THR A 54 0.08 -13.88 5.85
N LEU A 55 0.44 -15.00 5.22
CA LEU A 55 -0.36 -15.71 4.24
C LEU A 55 -0.52 -17.18 4.66
N SER A 56 -1.67 -17.77 4.32
CA SER A 56 -1.90 -19.19 4.54
C SER A 56 -1.32 -20.01 3.38
N ILE A 57 -0.69 -21.14 3.71
CA ILE A 57 -0.19 -22.10 2.71
C ILE A 57 -1.37 -22.71 1.95
N ASP A 58 -2.51 -22.93 2.60
CA ASP A 58 -3.69 -23.51 1.97
C ASP A 58 -4.30 -22.56 0.94
N ASP A 59 -4.33 -21.25 1.25
CA ASP A 59 -4.74 -20.22 0.29
C ASP A 59 -3.79 -20.18 -0.93
N LEU A 60 -2.48 -20.38 -0.72
CA LEU A 60 -1.49 -20.40 -1.79
C LEU A 60 -1.64 -21.62 -2.70
N LYS A 61 -1.85 -22.80 -2.11
CA LYS A 61 -2.16 -24.04 -2.85
C LYS A 61 -3.45 -23.90 -3.64
N ALA A 62 -4.50 -23.35 -3.02
CA ALA A 62 -5.76 -23.11 -3.70
C ALA A 62 -5.62 -22.10 -4.85
N ALA A 63 -4.79 -21.06 -4.68
CA ALA A 63 -4.54 -20.05 -5.70
C ALA A 63 -3.90 -20.57 -7.01
N LYS A 64 -3.35 -21.79 -7.02
CA LYS A 64 -2.91 -22.45 -8.26
C LYS A 64 -4.08 -22.74 -9.20
N ASN A 65 -5.22 -23.16 -8.65
CA ASN A 65 -6.39 -23.58 -9.42
C ASN A 65 -7.56 -22.58 -9.34
N ASP A 66 -7.61 -21.76 -8.28
CA ASP A 66 -8.68 -20.80 -8.03
C ASP A 66 -8.19 -19.35 -8.23
N LEU A 67 -8.73 -18.69 -9.25
CA LEU A 67 -8.46 -17.29 -9.57
C LEU A 67 -8.97 -16.33 -8.49
N VAL A 68 -10.00 -16.70 -7.73
CA VAL A 68 -10.54 -15.89 -6.64
C VAL A 68 -9.51 -15.80 -5.52
N ARG A 69 -9.00 -16.94 -5.06
CA ARG A 69 -7.92 -17.02 -4.05
C ARG A 69 -6.65 -16.31 -4.52
N ARG A 70 -6.30 -16.48 -5.79
CA ARG A 70 -5.18 -15.74 -6.40
C ARG A 70 -5.37 -14.23 -6.31
N ASN A 71 -6.58 -13.74 -6.59
CA ASN A 71 -6.89 -12.32 -6.50
C ASN A 71 -6.91 -11.82 -5.04
N GLU A 72 -7.36 -12.62 -4.08
CA GLU A 72 -7.29 -12.29 -2.66
C GLU A 72 -5.85 -12.08 -2.19
N ILE A 73 -4.94 -13.01 -2.51
CA ILE A 73 -3.51 -12.89 -2.20
C ILE A 73 -2.92 -11.64 -2.87
N ARG A 74 -3.26 -11.42 -4.15
CA ARG A 74 -2.85 -10.23 -4.89
C ARG A 74 -3.31 -8.94 -4.20
N GLN A 75 -4.55 -8.88 -3.72
CA GLN A 75 -5.10 -7.72 -3.03
C GLN A 75 -4.43 -7.51 -1.66
N LYS A 76 -4.12 -8.59 -0.90
CA LYS A 76 -3.37 -8.49 0.36
C LYS A 76 -2.00 -7.85 0.14
N ILE A 77 -1.24 -8.37 -0.83
CA ILE A 77 0.09 -7.85 -1.21
C ILE A 77 -0.01 -6.41 -1.72
N LYS A 78 -1.00 -6.12 -2.58
CA LYS A 78 -1.23 -4.78 -3.11
C LYS A 78 -1.51 -3.77 -2.01
N ARG A 79 -2.38 -4.10 -1.05
CA ARG A 79 -2.68 -3.23 0.09
C ARG A 79 -1.43 -2.93 0.89
N LEU A 80 -0.62 -3.94 1.21
CA LEU A 80 0.65 -3.74 1.93
C LEU A 80 1.57 -2.80 1.14
N ARG A 81 1.72 -3.00 -0.17
CA ARG A 81 2.51 -2.10 -1.04
C ARG A 81 1.94 -0.68 -1.04
N ASP A 82 0.63 -0.52 -1.17
CA ASP A 82 -0.04 0.78 -1.14
C ASP A 82 0.16 1.47 0.21
N HIS A 83 0.18 0.73 1.34
CA HIS A 83 0.56 1.25 2.66
C HIS A 83 2.03 1.68 2.71
N MET A 84 2.96 0.84 2.23
CA MET A 84 4.38 1.17 2.16
C MET A 84 4.64 2.44 1.32
N VAL A 85 3.88 2.68 0.25
CA VAL A 85 3.94 3.91 -0.55
C VAL A 85 3.21 5.06 0.13
N GLY A 86 2.03 4.81 0.70
CA GLY A 86 1.17 5.80 1.35
C GLY A 86 1.84 6.44 2.56
N ASP A 87 2.53 5.66 3.38
CA ASP A 87 3.33 6.16 4.50
C ASP A 87 4.49 7.05 4.02
N ALA A 88 4.94 6.92 2.76
CA ALA A 88 5.88 7.88 2.16
C ALA A 88 5.28 9.27 2.04
N HIS A 89 4.03 9.32 1.60
CA HIS A 89 3.28 10.55 1.43
C HIS A 89 2.83 11.10 2.78
N LEU A 90 2.45 10.23 3.73
CA LEU A 90 2.08 10.63 5.07
C LEU A 90 3.29 11.21 5.82
N LEU A 91 4.43 10.50 5.89
CA LEU A 91 5.66 10.98 6.55
C LEU A 91 6.22 12.27 5.92
N LYS A 92 5.94 12.52 4.64
CA LYS A 92 6.31 13.80 3.99
C LYS A 92 5.40 14.96 4.41
N ASP A 93 4.20 14.68 4.94
CA ASP A 93 3.20 15.65 5.39
C ASP A 93 3.12 15.80 6.92
N VAL A 94 3.59 14.82 7.71
CA VAL A 94 3.60 14.92 9.19
C VAL A 94 4.72 15.83 9.71
N LEU A 95 5.70 16.20 8.87
CA LEU A 95 6.66 17.28 9.15
C LEU A 95 6.08 18.69 8.87
N GLY A 96 4.78 18.89 9.11
CA GLY A 96 4.22 20.20 9.46
C GLY A 96 3.98 21.22 8.33
N THR A 97 4.17 20.88 7.05
CA THR A 97 4.04 21.90 5.98
C THR A 97 2.59 22.26 5.63
N LYS A 98 1.63 21.34 5.79
CA LYS A 98 0.20 21.66 5.56
C LYS A 98 -0.47 22.36 6.75
N ALA A 99 -0.15 21.98 7.98
CA ALA A 99 -0.65 22.68 9.17
C ALA A 99 -0.16 24.14 9.21
N ALA A 100 1.10 24.39 8.83
CA ALA A 100 1.65 25.74 8.71
C ALA A 100 0.92 26.60 7.67
N ARG A 101 0.49 26.02 6.53
CA ARG A 101 -0.31 26.76 5.54
C ARG A 101 -1.70 27.13 6.05
N ILE A 102 -2.35 26.26 6.83
CA ILE A 102 -3.67 26.55 7.40
C ILE A 102 -3.58 27.66 8.46
N LEU A 103 -2.52 27.69 9.27
CA LEU A 103 -2.29 28.77 10.23
C LEU A 103 -1.87 30.10 9.58
N GLN A 104 -1.22 30.10 8.42
CA GLN A 104 -0.91 31.34 7.69
C GLN A 104 -2.15 32.00 7.07
N HIS A 105 -3.22 31.23 6.78
CA HIS A 105 -4.48 31.80 6.30
C HIS A 105 -5.39 32.35 7.41
N SER A 106 -5.10 32.07 8.69
CA SER A 106 -5.85 32.64 9.82
C SER A 106 -5.34 34.02 10.29
N SER A 107 -4.19 34.48 9.81
CA SER A 107 -3.71 35.85 10.04
C SER A 107 -4.31 36.81 9.01
N LYS A 108 -5.62 37.04 9.09
CA LYS A 108 -6.26 38.22 8.47
C LYS A 108 -6.23 39.36 9.48
N PRO A 109 -5.43 40.43 9.29
CA PRO A 109 -5.85 41.74 9.80
C PRO A 109 -7.10 42.18 9.03
N GLU A 110 -8.03 42.77 9.76
CA GLU A 110 -9.31 43.28 9.26
C GLU A 110 -9.11 44.21 8.04
N GLU A 111 -9.81 43.94 6.94
CA GLU A 111 -10.08 44.94 5.90
C GLU A 111 -11.61 45.14 5.82
N PRO A 112 -12.11 46.35 6.14
CA PRO A 112 -13.53 46.63 6.06
C PRO A 112 -13.96 46.81 4.60
N PHE A 113 -14.97 46.02 4.21
CA PHE A 113 -16.07 46.41 3.33
C PHE A 113 -15.78 47.49 2.27
N GLN A 114 -15.44 47.10 1.03
CA GLN A 114 -15.83 47.87 -0.16
C GLN A 114 -16.23 46.99 -1.36
N ARG A 115 -17.54 46.74 -1.44
CA ARG A 115 -18.41 46.88 -2.63
C ARG A 115 -18.01 46.18 -3.94
N GLN A 116 -18.59 44.99 -4.08
CA GLN A 116 -19.31 44.49 -5.26
C GLN A 116 -19.57 45.54 -6.37
N GLY A 117 -19.05 45.27 -7.57
CA GLY A 117 -19.31 46.05 -8.78
C GLY A 117 -19.07 45.24 -10.05
N PHE A 118 -19.99 44.34 -10.39
CA PHE A 118 -20.09 43.83 -11.76
C PHE A 118 -20.49 44.98 -12.68
N ARG A 119 -19.56 45.48 -13.49
CA ARG A 119 -19.89 46.18 -14.74
C ARG A 119 -19.10 45.59 -15.90
N ARG A 120 -19.67 44.54 -16.49
CA ARG A 120 -19.40 44.16 -17.88
C ARG A 120 -20.02 45.25 -18.77
N SER A 121 -19.19 45.92 -19.56
CA SER A 121 -19.67 46.80 -20.63
C SER A 121 -20.10 45.94 -21.82
N PRO A 122 -21.35 46.05 -22.33
CA PRO A 122 -21.70 45.42 -23.59
C PRO A 122 -21.23 46.32 -24.75
N ARG A 123 -20.39 45.76 -25.61
CA ARG A 123 -20.11 46.28 -26.96
C ARG A 123 -21.36 46.11 -27.81
N ARG A 124 -21.98 47.22 -28.24
CA ARG A 124 -22.45 47.40 -29.62
C ARG A 124 -22.74 48.85 -29.91
#